data_AF-A0A542ZFD6-F1
#
_entry.id   AF-A0A542ZFD6-F1
#
_cell.length_a   1.000
_cell.length_b   1.000
_cell.length_c   1.000
_cell.angle_alpha   90.00
_cell.angle_beta   90.00
_cell.angle_gamma   90.00
#
_symmetry.space_group_name_H-M   'P 1'
#
loop_
_entity.id
_entity.type
_entity.pdbx_description
1 polymer ?
#
loop_
_entity_poly.entity_id
_entity_poly.type
_entity_poly.pdbx_seq_one_letter_code
_entity_poly.pdbx_strand_id
1 'polypeptide(L)'
;MDQVSTPLSSRIRHGLHPDFREVAAQLHRDFDLRTGAEVVDRVLDEVAARFADARVRTFLPLLVHRYASSDLRSVTIAPSGAVQGRAGASGVASQASSVS
;
A
#
# COMPACT_ATOMS: atom_id res chain seq x y z
N MET A 1 32.37 -7.77 2.23
CA MET A 1 31.56 -8.51 1.26
C MET A 1 30.13 -8.06 1.45
N ASP A 2 29.79 -7.05 0.66
CA ASP A 2 28.60 -6.23 0.70
C ASP A 2 27.34 -7.06 0.44
N GLN A 3 26.47 -7.15 1.44
CA GLN A 3 25.10 -7.61 1.23
C GLN A 3 24.36 -6.49 0.47
N VAL A 4 24.42 -6.56 -0.85
CA VAL A 4 23.55 -5.77 -1.72
C VAL A 4 22.17 -6.40 -1.63
N SER A 5 21.40 -6.00 -0.62
CA SER A 5 19.96 -6.24 -0.56
C SER A 5 19.34 -5.73 -1.85
N THR A 6 19.05 -6.67 -2.75
CA THR A 6 18.53 -6.41 -4.08
C THR A 6 17.17 -5.73 -3.94
N PRO A 7 16.90 -4.59 -4.61
CA PRO A 7 15.61 -3.96 -4.53
C PRO A 7 14.60 -4.77 -5.33
N LEU A 8 13.86 -5.66 -4.65
CA LEU A 8 12.67 -6.30 -5.24
C LEU A 8 11.57 -5.28 -5.62
N SER A 9 11.72 -4.01 -5.23
CA SER A 9 10.75 -2.93 -5.49
C SER A 9 10.81 -2.31 -6.89
N SER A 10 11.65 -2.80 -7.80
CA SER A 10 11.77 -2.19 -9.15
C SER A 10 11.14 -3.01 -10.29
N ARG A 11 10.88 -4.32 -10.13
CA ARG A 11 10.31 -5.14 -11.23
C ARG A 11 8.79 -5.26 -11.23
N ILE A 12 8.15 -5.04 -10.08
CA ILE A 12 6.70 -4.87 -10.01
C ILE A 12 6.38 -3.37 -10.08
N ARG A 13 6.99 -2.65 -11.03
CA ARG A 13 6.49 -1.32 -11.37
C ARG A 13 5.55 -1.33 -12.57
N HIS A 14 5.39 -2.50 -13.21
CA HIS A 14 4.49 -2.72 -14.34
C HIS A 14 3.94 -4.16 -14.34
N GLY A 15 3.82 -4.79 -13.16
CA GLY A 15 3.30 -6.15 -12.98
C GLY A 15 1.78 -6.26 -13.13
N LEU A 16 1.13 -5.21 -13.61
CA LEU A 16 -0.27 -5.24 -13.98
C LEU A 16 -0.39 -6.06 -15.25
N HIS A 17 -0.90 -7.27 -15.09
CA HIS A 17 -1.42 -8.07 -16.20
C HIS A 17 -2.18 -7.16 -17.18
N PRO A 18 -2.07 -7.33 -18.52
CA PRO A 18 -2.73 -6.46 -19.50
C PRO A 18 -4.21 -6.19 -19.17
N ASP A 19 -4.89 -7.16 -18.58
CA ASP A 19 -6.28 -7.07 -18.11
C ASP A 19 -6.54 -5.96 -17.07
N PHE A 20 -5.52 -5.46 -16.37
CA PHE A 20 -5.64 -4.42 -15.35
C PHE A 20 -5.28 -3.03 -15.87
N ARG A 21 -4.80 -2.88 -17.10
CA ARG A 21 -4.44 -1.57 -17.67
C ARG A 21 -5.64 -0.63 -17.73
N GLU A 22 -6.79 -1.15 -18.17
CA GLU A 22 -8.06 -0.39 -18.21
C GLU A 22 -8.51 0.02 -16.80
N VAL A 23 -8.38 -0.90 -15.84
CA VAL A 23 -8.72 -0.69 -14.42
C VAL A 23 -7.82 0.39 -13.80
N ALA A 24 -6.52 0.32 -14.04
CA ALA A 24 -5.55 1.31 -13.58
C ALA A 24 -5.91 2.70 -14.12
N ALA A 25 -6.15 2.81 -15.43
CA ALA A 25 -6.51 4.08 -16.05
C ALA A 25 -7.82 4.65 -15.47
N GLN A 26 -8.81 3.81 -15.18
CA GLN A 26 -10.05 4.25 -14.54
C GLN A 26 -9.81 4.75 -13.11
N LEU A 27 -9.04 4.01 -12.30
CA LEU A 27 -8.74 4.40 -10.92
C LEU A 27 -7.95 5.71 -10.85
N HIS A 28 -6.97 5.90 -11.74
CA HIS A 28 -6.21 7.14 -11.82
C HIS A 28 -7.12 8.34 -12.15
N ARG A 29 -7.99 8.21 -13.16
CA ARG A 29 -8.96 9.26 -13.50
C ARG A 29 -9.86 9.63 -12.31
N ASP A 30 -10.29 8.65 -11.54
CA ASP A 30 -11.25 8.86 -10.47
C ASP A 30 -10.61 9.36 -9.16
N PHE A 31 -9.38 8.94 -8.85
CA PHE A 31 -8.79 9.12 -7.52
C PHE A 31 -7.48 9.91 -7.47
N ASP A 32 -6.79 10.15 -8.59
CA ASP A 32 -5.50 10.86 -8.57
C ASP A 32 -5.61 12.25 -7.95
N LEU A 33 -6.65 13.00 -8.33
CA LEU A 33 -6.88 14.35 -7.82
C LEU A 33 -7.23 14.39 -6.33
N ARG A 34 -7.69 13.27 -5.75
CA ARG A 34 -8.17 13.20 -4.36
C ARG A 34 -7.16 12.56 -3.41
N THR A 35 -6.40 11.59 -3.90
CA THR A 35 -5.54 10.71 -3.07
C THR A 35 -4.09 10.72 -3.52
N GLY A 36 -3.80 11.18 -4.74
CA GLY A 36 -2.49 11.14 -5.36
C GLY A 36 -2.24 9.83 -6.13
N ALA A 37 -1.62 9.95 -7.30
CA ALA A 37 -1.33 8.82 -8.19
C ALA A 37 -0.48 7.73 -7.52
N GLU A 38 0.48 8.10 -6.67
CA GLU A 38 1.33 7.13 -5.96
C GLU A 38 0.52 6.23 -4.99
N VAL A 39 -0.54 6.77 -4.39
CA VAL A 39 -1.41 5.99 -3.51
C VAL A 39 -2.31 5.07 -4.32
N VAL A 40 -2.78 5.53 -5.49
CA VAL A 40 -3.55 4.71 -6.43
C VAL A 40 -2.72 3.52 -6.92
N ASP A 41 -1.48 3.76 -7.35
CA ASP A 41 -0.54 2.71 -7.78
C ASP A 41 -0.31 1.68 -6.67
N ARG A 42 -0.02 2.17 -5.46
CA ARG A 42 0.24 1.30 -4.31
C ARG A 42 -0.97 0.42 -3.96
N VAL A 43 -2.16 1.01 -3.86
CA VAL A 43 -3.38 0.25 -3.54
C VAL A 43 -3.68 -0.77 -4.64
N LEU A 44 -3.48 -0.39 -5.89
CA LEU A 44 -3.69 -1.27 -7.02
C LEU A 44 -2.74 -2.48 -6.98
N ASP A 45 -1.46 -2.27 -6.70
CA ASP A 45 -0.48 -3.34 -6.54
C ASP A 45 -0.83 -4.27 -5.35
N GLU A 46 -1.18 -3.68 -4.20
CA GLU A 46 -1.58 -4.44 -3.00
C GLU A 46 -2.82 -5.31 -3.26
N VAL A 47 -3.82 -4.78 -3.98
CA VAL A 47 -5.03 -5.52 -4.33
C VAL A 47 -4.75 -6.58 -5.39
N ALA A 48 -3.97 -6.26 -6.43
CA ALA A 48 -3.60 -7.21 -7.47
C ALA A 48 -2.82 -8.40 -6.92
N ALA A 49 -1.91 -8.16 -5.97
CA ALA A 49 -1.15 -9.21 -5.29
C ALA A 49 -2.04 -10.23 -4.56
N ARG A 50 -3.20 -9.81 -4.02
CA ARG A 50 -4.18 -10.72 -3.37
C ARG A 50 -4.73 -11.78 -4.33
N PHE A 51 -4.64 -11.53 -5.63
CA PHE A 51 -5.17 -12.42 -6.68
C PHE A 51 -4.08 -13.07 -7.53
N ALA A 52 -2.80 -12.97 -7.13
CA ALA A 52 -1.68 -13.51 -7.91
C ALA A 52 -1.83 -15.01 -8.22
N ASP A 53 -2.38 -15.78 -7.27
CA ASP A 53 -2.58 -17.24 -7.38
C ASP A 53 -4.00 -17.64 -7.84
N ALA A 54 -4.82 -16.68 -8.30
CA ALA A 54 -6.19 -16.95 -8.69
C ALA A 54 -6.27 -17.78 -9.99
N ARG A 55 -6.86 -18.98 -9.90
CA ARG A 55 -7.05 -19.88 -11.05
C ARG A 55 -8.07 -19.38 -12.09
N VAL A 56 -9.07 -18.61 -11.66
CA VAL A 56 -10.08 -18.01 -12.55
C VAL A 56 -9.77 -16.53 -12.71
N ARG A 57 -9.39 -16.13 -13.92
CA ARG A 57 -8.83 -14.80 -14.20
C ARG A 57 -9.84 -13.84 -14.85
N THR A 58 -10.91 -14.37 -15.44
CA THR A 58 -11.94 -13.61 -16.19
C THR A 58 -12.59 -12.49 -15.39
N PHE A 59 -12.72 -12.65 -14.07
CA PHE A 59 -13.37 -11.67 -13.20
C PHE A 59 -12.38 -10.79 -12.41
N LEU A 60 -11.07 -11.03 -12.55
CA LEU A 60 -10.07 -10.29 -11.78
C LEU A 60 -10.14 -8.78 -12.01
N PRO A 61 -10.33 -8.24 -13.23
CA PRO A 61 -10.43 -6.80 -13.44
C PRO A 61 -11.57 -6.16 -12.62
N LEU A 62 -12.73 -6.82 -12.58
CA LEU A 62 -13.88 -6.35 -11.81
C LEU A 62 -13.61 -6.38 -10.30
N LEU A 63 -13.01 -7.47 -9.81
CA LEU A 63 -12.69 -7.62 -8.39
C LEU A 63 -11.63 -6.60 -7.96
N VAL A 64 -10.55 -6.47 -8.74
CA VAL A 64 -9.46 -5.52 -8.48
C VAL A 64 -10.01 -4.09 -8.46
N HIS A 65 -10.81 -3.70 -9.45
CA HIS A 65 -11.44 -2.38 -9.48
C HIS A 65 -12.31 -2.14 -8.23
N ARG A 66 -13.15 -3.11 -7.85
CA ARG A 66 -14.05 -3.00 -6.69
C ARG A 66 -13.27 -2.85 -5.38
N TYR A 67 -12.27 -3.70 -5.14
CA TYR A 67 -11.49 -3.66 -3.91
C TYR A 67 -10.59 -2.41 -3.85
N ALA A 68 -9.89 -2.07 -4.93
CA ALA A 68 -9.07 -0.87 -4.98
C ALA A 68 -9.90 0.41 -4.79
N SER A 69 -11.08 0.50 -5.42
CA SER A 69 -12.01 1.61 -5.20
C SER A 69 -12.52 1.72 -3.76
N SER A 70 -12.69 0.60 -3.07
CA SER A 70 -13.12 0.58 -1.66
C SER A 70 -12.00 1.04 -0.74
N ASP A 71 -10.80 0.52 -0.97
CA ASP A 71 -9.61 0.83 -0.18
C ASP A 71 -9.25 2.32 -0.38
N LEU A 72 -9.25 2.83 -1.62
CA LEU A 72 -8.99 4.25 -1.91
C LEU A 72 -10.03 5.19 -1.28
N ARG A 73 -11.32 4.86 -1.32
CA ARG A 73 -12.35 5.67 -0.64
C ARG A 73 -12.12 5.71 0.87
N SER A 74 -11.70 4.60 1.47
CA SER A 74 -11.41 4.54 2.90
C SER A 74 -10.20 5.41 3.26
N VAL A 75 -9.18 5.46 2.39
CA VAL A 75 -8.01 6.33 2.54
C VAL A 75 -8.39 7.81 2.39
N THR A 76 -9.26 8.19 1.45
CA THR A 76 -9.74 9.58 1.29
C THR A 76 -10.59 10.06 2.47
N ILE A 77 -11.30 9.15 3.15
CA ILE A 77 -12.17 9.48 4.30
C ILE A 77 -11.37 9.58 5.61
N ALA A 78 -10.20 8.94 5.69
CA ALA A 78 -9.31 9.10 6.84
C ALA A 78 -8.78 10.55 6.86
N PRO A 79 -9.12 11.37 7.87
CA PRO A 79 -8.59 12.72 7.95
C PRO A 79 -7.07 12.64 8.10
N SER A 80 -6.38 13.31 7.17
CA SER A 80 -4.93 13.54 7.18
C SER A 80 -4.47 13.96 8.59
N GLY A 81 -3.88 13.01 9.31
CA GLY A 81 -3.61 13.15 10.75
C GLY A 81 -2.76 12.01 11.30
N ALA A 82 -1.84 11.47 10.51
CA ALA A 82 -0.81 10.58 11.00
C ALA A 82 0.51 10.91 10.30
N VAL A 83 0.98 12.14 10.51
CA VAL A 83 2.40 12.45 10.44
C VAL A 83 3.04 11.58 11.52
N GLN A 84 3.60 10.43 11.13
CA GLN A 84 4.35 9.56 12.02
C GLN A 84 5.72 10.19 12.28
N GLY A 85 5.68 11.30 13.02
CA GLY A 85 6.84 11.90 13.66
C GLY A 85 7.31 10.95 14.75
N ARG A 86 8.16 10.00 14.37
CA ARG A 86 8.98 9.21 15.29
C ARG A 86 10.11 10.12 15.80
N ALA A 87 9.74 11.13 16.60
CA ALA A 87 10.65 11.93 17.41
C ALA A 87 10.47 11.51 18.87
N GLY A 88 11.60 11.28 19.54
CA GLY A 88 11.68 10.47 20.75
C GLY A 88 11.20 11.09 22.05
N ALA A 89 11.07 10.20 23.03
CA ALA A 89 11.23 10.41 24.46
C ALA A 89 11.61 9.02 24.99
N SER A 90 12.84 8.72 25.40
CA SER A 90 13.67 9.34 26.43
C SER A 90 12.95 9.46 27.77
N GLY A 91 13.48 8.74 28.77
CA GLY A 91 13.02 8.72 30.17
C GLY A 91 11.97 7.63 30.40
N VAL A 92 12.11 6.70 31.34
CA VAL A 92 12.68 6.85 32.67
C VAL A 92 13.10 5.49 33.22
N ALA A 93 14.31 5.46 33.79
CA ALA A 93 14.79 4.42 34.67
C ALA A 93 13.90 4.30 35.92
N SER A 94 13.60 3.07 36.35
CA SER A 94 13.23 2.80 37.73
C SER A 94 14.25 1.82 38.31
N GLN A 95 15.06 2.35 39.21
CA GLN A 95 16.04 1.63 40.01
C GLN A 95 15.32 0.62 40.90
N ALA A 96 15.78 -0.63 40.88
CA ALA A 96 15.54 -1.60 41.93
C ALA A 96 16.76 -1.57 42.87
N SER A 97 16.57 -1.07 44.08
CA SER A 97 17.48 -1.29 45.21
C SER A 97 16.75 -0.94 46.51
N SER A 98 16.50 -1.94 47.35
CA SER A 98 17.02 -1.95 48.72
C SER A 98 16.70 -3.27 49.40
N VAL A 99 17.79 -3.94 49.75
CA VAL A 99 17.94 -4.93 50.81
C VAL A 99 17.98 -4.20 52.16
N SER A 100 17.29 -4.72 53.18
CA SER A 100 17.76 -4.91 54.57
C SER A 100 16.64 -5.52 55.39
#